data_AF-A0A031JQW0-F1
#
_entry.id   AF-A0A031JQW0-F1
#
_cell.length_a   1.000
_cell.length_b   1.000
_cell.length_c   1.000
_cell.angle_alpha   90.00
_cell.angle_beta   90.00
_cell.angle_gamma   90.00
#
_symmetry.space_group_name_H-M   'P 1'
#
loop_
_entity.id
_entity.type
_entity.pdbx_description
1 polymer ?
#
loop_
_entity_poly.entity_id
_entity_poly.type
_entity_poly.pdbx_seq_one_letter_code
_entity_poly.pdbx_strand_id
1 'polypeptide(L)'
;MQLRADIQLRAAIKALTDTIAPSIDPDNKLAIDQLGMVIGALQFVEQTLPLQFQFDCNELGRLLEFAAAMEDAAHGCGEAGMMDDVRSAAEAGAAVFHRAKVDPAEVLGAVRDLRAACGAATTASFKVENKDLSKAITQTVLVYSKQQTLRDRSWLQDLGFESAEAGIPPISKLLADDATDVETIPEKAQA
;
A
#
# COMPACT_ATOMS: atom_id res chain seq x y z
N MET A 1 7.26 8.36 -9.08
CA MET A 1 5.93 7.94 -9.57
C MET A 1 5.60 6.70 -8.78
N GLN A 2 4.65 6.72 -7.85
CA GLN A 2 4.35 5.52 -7.06
C GLN A 2 3.75 4.46 -8.00
N LEU A 3 4.54 3.45 -8.35
CA LEU A 3 4.11 2.32 -9.16
C LEU A 3 3.37 1.33 -8.26
N ARG A 4 2.15 1.73 -7.89
CA ARG A 4 1.23 0.95 -7.05
C ARG A 4 0.73 -0.28 -7.81
N ALA A 5 0.28 -1.28 -7.06
CA ALA A 5 -0.21 -2.54 -7.61
C ALA A 5 -1.32 -2.36 -8.66
N ASP A 6 -2.20 -1.37 -8.50
CA ASP A 6 -3.26 -1.07 -9.48
C ASP A 6 -2.69 -0.64 -10.84
N ILE A 7 -1.61 0.14 -10.85
CA ILE A 7 -0.95 0.56 -12.10
C ILE A 7 -0.26 -0.64 -12.77
N GLN A 8 0.38 -1.51 -11.97
CA GLN A 8 1.05 -2.71 -12.47
C GLN A 8 0.04 -3.69 -13.09
N LEU A 9 -1.10 -3.90 -12.43
CA LEU A 9 -2.20 -4.74 -12.93
C LEU A 9 -2.75 -4.20 -14.25
N ARG A 10 -3.04 -2.89 -14.33
CA ARG A 10 -3.49 -2.27 -15.60
C ARG A 10 -2.47 -2.42 -16.72
N ALA A 11 -1.18 -2.27 -16.42
CA ALA A 11 -0.12 -2.45 -17.41
C ALA A 11 -0.07 -3.90 -17.91
N ALA A 12 -0.18 -4.89 -17.03
CA ALA A 12 -0.23 -6.30 -17.39
C ALA A 12 -1.48 -6.63 -18.22
N ILE A 13 -2.66 -6.18 -17.79
CA ILE A 13 -3.92 -6.35 -18.52
C ILE A 13 -3.82 -5.76 -19.92
N LYS A 14 -3.26 -4.55 -20.05
CA LYS A 14 -3.04 -3.90 -21.34
C LYS A 14 -2.09 -4.68 -22.22
N ALA A 15 -0.96 -5.17 -21.69
CA ALA A 15 -0.03 -6.00 -22.47
C ALA A 15 -0.68 -7.30 -22.96
N LEU A 16 -1.46 -7.96 -22.11
CA LEU A 16 -2.20 -9.17 -22.48
C LEU A 16 -3.25 -8.91 -23.55
N THR A 17 -3.97 -7.79 -23.45
CA THR A 17 -5.06 -7.42 -24.37
C THR A 17 -4.54 -6.90 -25.71
N ASP A 18 -3.57 -6.01 -25.70
CA ASP A 18 -3.16 -5.26 -26.89
C ASP A 18 -2.01 -5.93 -27.64
N THR A 19 -1.18 -6.73 -26.95
CA THR A 19 0.01 -7.36 -27.53
C THR A 19 -0.15 -8.87 -27.63
N ILE A 20 -0.54 -9.54 -26.55
CA ILE A 20 -0.55 -11.00 -26.50
C ILE A 20 -1.79 -11.58 -27.20
N ALA A 21 -3.00 -11.08 -26.92
CA ALA A 21 -4.23 -11.57 -27.53
C ALA A 21 -4.18 -11.57 -29.08
N PRO A 22 -3.73 -10.50 -29.75
CA PRO A 22 -3.62 -10.50 -31.22
C PRO A 22 -2.55 -11.44 -31.77
N SER A 23 -1.61 -11.89 -30.93
CA SER A 23 -0.50 -12.77 -31.33
C SER A 23 -0.82 -14.26 -31.17
N ILE A 24 -1.97 -14.60 -30.60
CA ILE A 24 -2.43 -15.99 -30.47
C ILE A 24 -3.04 -16.46 -31.80
N ASP A 25 -2.73 -17.70 -32.19
CA ASP A 25 -3.36 -18.37 -33.33
C ASP A 25 -4.89 -18.38 -33.18
N PRO A 26 -5.65 -17.76 -34.11
CA PRO A 26 -7.11 -17.66 -34.02
C PRO A 26 -7.81 -19.02 -34.02
N ASP A 27 -7.17 -20.08 -34.53
CA ASP A 27 -7.75 -21.44 -34.54
C ASP A 27 -7.56 -22.16 -33.20
N ASN A 28 -6.71 -21.64 -32.30
CA ASN A 28 -6.51 -22.17 -30.96
C ASN A 28 -7.53 -21.58 -29.96
N LYS A 29 -8.78 -22.03 -30.08
CA LYS A 29 -9.90 -21.59 -29.21
C LYS A 29 -9.60 -21.72 -27.72
N LEU A 30 -8.92 -22.81 -27.32
CA LEU A 30 -8.55 -23.03 -25.93
C LEU A 30 -7.63 -21.92 -25.40
N ALA A 31 -6.61 -21.52 -26.18
CA ALA A 31 -5.70 -20.45 -25.77
C ALA A 31 -6.42 -19.09 -25.66
N ILE A 32 -7.33 -18.80 -26.57
CA ILE A 32 -8.15 -17.58 -26.54
C ILE A 32 -9.02 -17.54 -25.28
N ASP A 33 -9.73 -18.64 -24.99
CA ASP A 33 -10.61 -18.73 -23.83
C ASP A 33 -9.82 -18.62 -22.51
N GLN A 34 -8.67 -19.29 -22.42
CA GLN A 34 -7.80 -19.20 -21.23
C GLN A 34 -7.22 -17.80 -21.04
N LEU A 35 -6.81 -17.12 -22.13
CA LEU A 35 -6.35 -15.75 -22.04
C LEU A 35 -7.46 -14.81 -21.55
N GLY A 36 -8.68 -14.98 -22.07
CA GLY A 36 -9.86 -14.22 -21.61
C GLY A 36 -10.12 -14.41 -20.11
N MET A 37 -10.03 -15.64 -19.61
CA MET A 37 -10.18 -15.94 -18.18
C MET A 37 -9.08 -15.30 -17.33
N VAL A 38 -7.82 -15.33 -17.78
CA VAL A 38 -6.70 -14.67 -17.07
C VAL A 38 -6.89 -13.16 -17.02
N ILE A 39 -7.25 -12.52 -18.15
CA ILE A 39 -7.54 -11.08 -18.20
C ILE A 39 -8.68 -10.73 -17.24
N GLY A 40 -9.78 -11.50 -17.28
CA GLY A 40 -10.92 -11.31 -16.38
C GLY A 40 -10.54 -11.46 -14.90
N ALA A 41 -9.71 -12.45 -14.56
CA ALA A 41 -9.21 -12.65 -13.20
C ALA A 41 -8.34 -11.47 -12.74
N LEU A 42 -7.46 -10.95 -13.60
CA LEU A 42 -6.63 -9.78 -13.27
C LEU A 42 -7.46 -8.51 -13.09
N GLN A 43 -8.48 -8.30 -13.92
CA GLN A 43 -9.43 -7.18 -13.77
C GLN A 43 -10.21 -7.28 -12.47
N PHE A 44 -10.64 -8.49 -12.10
CA PHE A 44 -11.29 -8.74 -10.81
C PHE A 44 -10.35 -8.38 -9.64
N VAL A 45 -9.11 -8.86 -9.66
CA VAL A 45 -8.11 -8.53 -8.62
C VAL A 45 -7.87 -7.02 -8.55
N GLU A 46 -7.79 -6.32 -9.68
CA GLU A 46 -7.63 -4.86 -9.69
C GLU A 46 -8.78 -4.15 -8.95
N GLN A 47 -10.01 -4.63 -9.13
CA GLN A 47 -11.20 -4.06 -8.49
C GLN A 47 -11.29 -4.39 -7.00
N THR A 48 -10.88 -5.58 -6.58
CA THR A 48 -11.05 -6.03 -5.19
C THR A 48 -9.86 -5.72 -4.29
N LEU A 49 -8.65 -5.60 -4.85
CA LEU A 49 -7.43 -5.36 -4.06
C LEU A 49 -7.52 -4.11 -3.14
N PRO A 50 -8.10 -2.97 -3.56
CA PRO A 50 -8.28 -1.82 -2.66
C PRO A 50 -9.16 -2.11 -1.44
N LEU A 51 -10.07 -3.08 -1.53
CA LEU A 51 -11.02 -3.44 -0.48
C LEU A 51 -10.45 -4.47 0.50
N GLN A 52 -9.34 -5.14 0.17
CA GLN A 52 -8.84 -6.28 0.95
C GLN A 52 -8.52 -5.89 2.39
N PHE A 53 -7.82 -4.78 2.61
CA PHE A 53 -7.50 -4.34 3.98
C PHE A 53 -8.75 -4.02 4.80
N GLN A 54 -9.74 -3.36 4.19
CA GLN A 54 -11.01 -3.08 4.85
C GLN A 54 -11.75 -4.38 5.18
N PHE A 55 -11.72 -5.35 4.28
CA PHE A 55 -12.28 -6.69 4.51
C PHE A 55 -11.61 -7.37 5.71
N ASP A 56 -10.28 -7.37 5.78
CA ASP A 56 -9.50 -7.97 6.87
C ASP A 56 -9.78 -7.29 8.22
N CYS A 57 -9.85 -5.95 8.24
CA CYS A 57 -10.24 -5.21 9.44
C CYS A 57 -11.66 -5.56 9.90
N ASN A 58 -12.62 -5.61 8.97
CA ASN A 58 -13.99 -5.99 9.27
C ASN A 58 -14.10 -7.44 9.76
N GLU A 59 -13.31 -8.35 9.20
CA GLU A 59 -13.23 -9.74 9.65
C GLU A 59 -12.69 -9.84 11.07
N LEU A 60 -11.61 -9.14 11.38
CA LEU A 60 -11.06 -9.08 12.73
C LEU A 60 -12.09 -8.54 13.73
N GLY A 61 -12.83 -7.48 13.37
CA GLY A 61 -13.92 -6.96 14.20
C GLY A 61 -14.98 -8.01 14.52
N ARG A 62 -15.48 -8.72 13.50
CA ARG A 62 -16.46 -9.81 13.68
C ARG A 62 -15.91 -10.97 14.50
N LEU A 63 -14.63 -11.32 14.34
CA LEU A 63 -13.99 -12.37 15.12
C LEU A 63 -13.84 -11.98 16.60
N LEU A 64 -13.59 -10.71 16.90
CA LEU A 64 -13.54 -10.21 18.29
C LEU A 64 -14.93 -10.25 18.94
N GLU A 65 -15.98 -9.85 18.21
CA GLU A 65 -17.36 -9.99 18.67
C GLU A 65 -17.73 -11.46 18.92
N PHE A 66 -17.33 -12.35 18.02
CA PHE A 66 -17.54 -13.78 18.16
C PHE A 66 -16.80 -14.36 19.38
N ALA A 67 -15.54 -13.97 19.59
CA ALA A 67 -14.75 -14.39 20.75
C ALA A 67 -15.41 -13.97 22.08
N ALA A 68 -15.90 -12.74 22.17
CA ALA A 68 -16.63 -12.25 23.34
C ALA A 68 -17.92 -13.06 23.59
N ALA A 69 -18.70 -13.35 22.54
CA ALA A 69 -19.91 -14.16 22.67
C ALA A 69 -19.61 -15.60 23.12
N MET A 70 -18.51 -16.20 22.65
CA MET A 70 -18.07 -17.52 23.11
C MET A 70 -17.68 -17.50 24.58
N GLU A 71 -16.98 -16.45 25.02
CA GLU A 71 -16.59 -16.28 26.41
C GLU A 71 -17.81 -16.14 27.33
N ASP A 72 -18.80 -15.34 26.95
CA ASP A 72 -20.06 -15.21 27.70
C ASP A 72 -20.81 -16.54 27.80
N ALA A 73 -20.85 -17.31 26.71
CA ALA A 73 -21.48 -18.64 26.70
C ALA A 73 -20.75 -19.63 27.61
N ALA A 74 -19.42 -19.64 27.60
CA ALA A 74 -18.60 -20.48 28.47
C ALA A 74 -18.79 -20.12 29.94
N HIS A 75 -18.82 -18.83 30.27
CA HIS A 75 -19.14 -18.35 31.62
C HIS A 75 -20.54 -18.80 32.07
N GLY A 76 -21.55 -18.69 31.20
CA GLY A 76 -22.92 -19.12 31.50
C GLY A 76 -23.05 -20.62 31.79
N CYS A 77 -22.13 -21.43 31.26
CA CYS A 77 -22.07 -22.88 31.50
C CYS A 77 -21.10 -23.29 32.61
N GLY A 78 -20.38 -22.35 33.23
CA GLY A 78 -19.37 -22.64 34.26
C GLY A 78 -18.03 -23.16 33.73
N GLU A 79 -17.78 -23.06 32.43
CA GLU A 79 -16.59 -23.63 31.74
C GLU A 79 -15.64 -22.53 31.24
N ALA A 80 -15.52 -21.42 31.98
CA ALA A 80 -14.73 -20.25 31.57
C ALA A 80 -13.25 -20.55 31.27
N GLY A 81 -12.68 -21.56 31.93
CA GLY A 81 -11.28 -21.98 31.74
C GLY A 81 -10.99 -22.61 30.37
N MET A 82 -12.02 -22.99 29.59
CA MET A 82 -11.82 -23.46 28.21
C MET A 82 -11.51 -22.33 27.22
N MET A 83 -11.62 -21.08 27.65
CA MET A 83 -11.55 -19.89 26.78
C MET A 83 -10.22 -19.13 26.87
N ASP A 84 -9.22 -19.62 27.62
CA ASP A 84 -7.97 -18.89 27.86
C ASP A 84 -7.20 -18.56 26.57
N ASP A 85 -7.08 -19.53 25.65
CA ASP A 85 -6.41 -19.32 24.35
C ASP A 85 -7.16 -18.30 23.48
N VAL A 86 -8.49 -18.37 23.49
CA VAL A 86 -9.36 -17.45 22.73
C VAL A 86 -9.26 -16.03 23.30
N ARG A 87 -9.27 -15.89 24.64
CA ARG A 87 -9.09 -14.62 25.35
C ARG A 87 -7.75 -13.99 24.99
N SER A 88 -6.67 -14.77 25.07
CA SER A 88 -5.32 -14.28 24.73
C SER A 88 -5.23 -13.81 23.27
N ALA A 89 -5.80 -14.57 22.33
CA ALA A 89 -5.85 -14.19 20.93
C ALA A 89 -6.72 -12.93 20.69
N ALA A 90 -7.86 -12.81 21.39
CA ALA A 90 -8.75 -11.67 21.29
C ALA A 90 -8.09 -10.37 21.82
N GLU A 91 -7.34 -10.44 22.93
CA GLU A 91 -6.59 -9.30 23.46
C GLU A 91 -5.53 -8.80 22.46
N ALA A 92 -4.75 -9.71 21.89
CA ALA A 92 -3.75 -9.37 20.87
C ALA A 92 -4.42 -8.80 19.61
N GLY A 93 -5.53 -9.41 19.17
CA GLY A 93 -6.32 -8.96 18.03
C GLY A 93 -6.93 -7.57 18.23
N ALA A 94 -7.48 -7.28 19.42
CA ALA A 94 -8.04 -5.98 19.76
C ALA A 94 -6.99 -4.86 19.72
N ALA A 95 -5.75 -5.14 20.15
CA ALA A 95 -4.65 -4.20 20.04
C ALA A 95 -4.26 -3.89 18.58
N VAL A 96 -4.33 -4.89 17.67
CA VAL A 96 -4.15 -4.68 16.23
C VAL A 96 -5.31 -3.87 15.65
N PHE A 97 -6.55 -4.28 15.92
CA PHE A 97 -7.76 -3.62 15.44
C PHE A 97 -7.81 -2.13 15.85
N HIS A 98 -7.42 -1.82 17.09
CA HIS A 98 -7.34 -0.45 17.57
C HIS A 98 -6.30 0.42 16.82
N ARG A 99 -5.22 -0.17 16.30
CA ARG A 99 -4.22 0.55 15.50
C ARG A 99 -4.65 0.69 14.04
N ALA A 100 -5.43 -0.26 13.52
CA ALA A 100 -5.93 -0.30 12.15
C ALA A 100 -7.17 0.61 11.93
N LYS A 101 -7.14 1.85 12.45
CA LYS A 101 -8.31 2.76 12.45
C LYS A 101 -8.47 3.61 11.20
N VAL A 102 -7.42 3.77 10.41
CA VAL A 102 -7.45 4.65 9.23
C VAL A 102 -7.64 3.79 7.99
N ASP A 103 -8.62 4.12 7.17
CA ASP A 103 -8.81 3.50 5.87
C ASP A 103 -7.57 3.78 4.99
N PRO A 104 -6.92 2.77 4.38
CA PRO A 104 -5.81 2.99 3.44
C PRO A 104 -6.15 3.96 2.31
N ALA A 105 -7.42 4.09 1.93
CA ALA A 105 -7.89 5.07 0.98
C ALA A 105 -7.75 6.51 1.51
N GLU A 106 -7.97 6.75 2.80
CA GLU A 106 -7.75 8.05 3.44
C GLU A 106 -6.26 8.41 3.45
N VAL A 107 -5.40 7.46 3.83
CA VAL A 107 -3.93 7.67 3.79
C VAL A 107 -3.48 8.00 2.37
N LEU A 108 -3.98 7.26 1.38
CA LEU A 108 -3.68 7.52 -0.02
C LEU A 108 -4.19 8.90 -0.48
N GLY A 109 -5.39 9.28 -0.07
CA GLY A 109 -5.97 10.60 -0.31
C GLY A 109 -5.06 11.71 0.22
N ALA A 110 -4.70 11.63 1.50
CA ALA A 110 -3.80 12.59 2.14
C ALA A 110 -2.43 12.67 1.44
N VAL A 111 -1.86 11.53 1.03
CA VAL A 111 -0.61 11.49 0.26
C VAL A 111 -0.75 12.20 -1.09
N ARG A 112 -1.87 12.01 -1.80
CA ARG A 112 -2.15 12.66 -3.09
C ARG A 112 -2.31 14.17 -2.91
N ASP A 113 -3.10 14.58 -1.92
CA ASP A 113 -3.39 15.97 -1.64
C ASP A 113 -2.12 16.73 -1.23
N LEU A 114 -1.32 16.15 -0.34
CA LEU A 114 -0.06 16.75 0.09
C LEU A 114 0.94 16.89 -1.06
N ARG A 115 1.05 15.88 -1.93
CA ARG A 115 1.92 15.97 -3.13
C ARG A 115 1.44 17.06 -4.08
N ALA A 116 0.13 17.16 -4.32
CA ALA A 116 -0.43 18.20 -5.16
C ALA A 116 -0.12 19.60 -4.58
N ALA A 117 -0.30 19.79 -3.28
CA ALA A 117 0.02 21.03 -2.59
C ALA A 117 1.52 21.37 -2.66
N CYS A 118 2.41 20.41 -2.42
CA CYS A 118 3.86 20.61 -2.55
C CYS A 118 4.28 20.97 -3.98
N GLY A 119 3.67 20.33 -4.99
CA GLY A 119 3.93 20.65 -6.41
C GLY A 119 3.44 22.05 -6.78
N ALA A 120 2.27 22.45 -6.29
CA ALA A 120 1.75 23.80 -6.48
C ALA A 120 2.65 24.86 -5.81
N ALA A 121 3.09 24.60 -4.57
CA ALA A 121 4.01 25.47 -3.84
C ALA A 121 5.37 25.59 -4.54
N THR A 122 5.92 24.48 -5.05
CA THR A 122 7.16 24.47 -5.85
C THR A 122 6.99 25.32 -7.10
N THR A 123 5.89 25.15 -7.83
CA THR A 123 5.61 25.96 -9.02
C THR A 123 5.46 27.44 -8.68
N ALA A 124 4.77 27.76 -7.58
CA ALA A 124 4.57 29.12 -7.12
C ALA A 124 5.89 29.80 -6.72
N SER A 125 6.84 29.08 -6.12
CA SER A 125 8.11 29.69 -5.68
C SER A 125 8.93 30.27 -6.84
N PHE A 126 8.87 29.66 -8.03
CA PHE A 126 9.54 30.18 -9.22
C PHE A 126 8.83 31.37 -9.87
N LYS A 127 7.59 31.68 -9.45
CA LYS A 127 6.85 32.86 -9.92
C LYS A 127 7.12 34.11 -9.08
N VAL A 128 7.69 33.95 -7.87
CA VAL A 128 8.07 35.06 -7.00
C VAL A 128 9.50 35.47 -7.33
N GLU A 129 9.82 36.76 -7.33
CA GLU A 129 11.18 37.28 -7.53
C GLU A 129 12.09 37.06 -6.29
N ASN A 130 12.08 35.85 -5.73
CA ASN A 130 12.94 35.44 -4.62
C ASN A 130 13.79 34.24 -5.04
N LYS A 131 15.03 34.52 -5.44
CA LYS A 131 15.99 33.50 -5.91
C LYS A 131 16.46 32.57 -4.79
N ASP A 132 16.56 33.07 -3.56
CA ASP A 132 16.99 32.27 -2.41
C ASP A 132 15.93 31.23 -2.04
N LEU A 133 14.65 31.63 -2.05
CA LEU A 133 13.51 30.72 -1.86
C LEU A 133 13.47 29.65 -2.95
N SER A 134 13.59 30.06 -4.22
CA SER A 134 13.58 29.12 -5.35
C SER A 134 14.73 28.11 -5.26
N LYS A 135 15.93 28.56 -4.86
CA LYS A 135 17.10 27.69 -4.66
C LYS A 135 16.89 26.71 -3.50
N ALA A 136 16.37 27.18 -2.37
CA ALA A 136 16.09 26.35 -1.20
C ALA A 136 15.05 25.26 -1.49
N ILE A 137 13.95 25.61 -2.18
CA ILE A 137 12.92 24.66 -2.59
C ILE A 137 13.49 23.65 -3.59
N THR A 138 14.27 24.09 -4.57
CA THR A 138 14.93 23.19 -5.54
C THR A 138 15.78 22.15 -4.81
N GLN A 139 16.62 22.57 -3.86
CA GLN A 139 17.46 21.66 -3.10
C GLN A 139 16.63 20.64 -2.31
N THR A 140 15.54 21.09 -1.69
CA THR A 140 14.61 20.24 -0.93
C THR A 140 13.95 19.18 -1.83
N VAL A 141 13.46 19.61 -3.00
CA VAL A 141 12.85 18.72 -4.00
C VAL A 141 13.85 17.69 -4.51
N LEU A 142 15.11 18.08 -4.75
CA LEU A 142 16.15 17.15 -5.20
C LEU A 142 16.48 16.09 -4.14
N VAL A 143 16.58 16.47 -2.86
CA VAL A 143 16.80 15.53 -1.76
C VAL A 143 15.64 14.54 -1.65
N TYR A 144 14.39 15.03 -1.65
CA TYR A 144 13.21 14.18 -1.64
C TYR A 144 13.15 13.25 -2.84
N SER A 145 13.39 13.78 -4.05
CA SER A 145 13.31 13.00 -5.30
C SER A 145 14.34 11.88 -5.35
N LYS A 146 15.56 12.11 -4.82
CA LYS A 146 16.58 11.07 -4.68
C LYS A 146 16.08 9.91 -3.81
N GLN A 147 15.52 10.24 -2.65
CA GLN A 147 14.97 9.26 -1.70
C GLN A 147 13.76 8.51 -2.27
N GLN A 148 12.84 9.22 -2.94
CA GLN A 148 11.66 8.62 -3.55
C GLN A 148 12.04 7.71 -4.72
N THR A 149 13.00 8.12 -5.56
CA THR A 149 13.48 7.31 -6.69
C THR A 149 14.10 6.00 -6.20
N LEU A 150 14.88 6.04 -5.13
CA LEU A 150 15.44 4.82 -4.53
C LEU A 150 14.32 3.86 -4.09
N ARG A 151 13.27 4.35 -3.43
CA ARG A 151 12.12 3.53 -3.02
C ARG A 151 11.36 2.97 -4.21
N ASP A 152 11.07 3.80 -5.22
CA ASP A 152 10.38 3.37 -6.44
C ASP A 152 11.17 2.23 -7.15
N ARG A 153 12.49 2.35 -7.26
CA ARG A 153 13.36 1.31 -7.84
C ARG A 153 13.40 0.04 -6.99
N SER A 154 13.53 0.19 -5.67
CA SER A 154 13.53 -0.94 -4.72
C SER A 154 12.21 -1.71 -4.75
N TRP A 155 11.10 -1.01 -5.00
CA TRP A 155 9.78 -1.62 -5.12
C TRP A 155 9.61 -2.51 -6.36
N LEU A 156 10.41 -2.26 -7.41
CA LEU A 156 10.25 -2.87 -8.74
C LEU A 156 11.45 -3.73 -9.12
N GLN A 157 12.36 -3.96 -8.18
CA GLN A 157 13.60 -4.68 -8.40
C GLN A 157 13.38 -6.05 -9.06
N ASP A 158 12.30 -6.74 -8.69
CA ASP A 158 11.98 -8.08 -9.16
C ASP A 158 11.31 -8.14 -10.54
N LEU A 159 10.95 -6.99 -11.13
CA LEU A 159 10.38 -6.95 -12.49
C LEU A 159 11.42 -7.09 -13.61
N GLY A 160 12.70 -7.25 -13.26
CA GLY A 160 13.78 -7.51 -14.23
C GLY A 160 14.23 -6.27 -15.03
N PHE A 161 13.80 -5.07 -14.65
CA PHE A 161 14.28 -3.82 -15.25
C PHE A 161 15.64 -3.37 -14.71
N GLU A 162 16.01 -3.83 -13.52
CA GLU A 162 17.26 -3.47 -12.84
C GLU A 162 18.33 -4.54 -13.07
N SER A 163 19.59 -4.11 -13.21
CA SER A 163 20.70 -5.06 -13.29
C SER A 163 21.03 -5.65 -11.91
N ALA A 164 21.53 -6.89 -11.90
CA ALA A 164 21.96 -7.55 -10.66
C ALA A 164 23.07 -6.77 -9.89
N GLU A 165 23.82 -5.92 -10.60
CA GLU A 165 24.91 -5.11 -10.06
C GLU A 165 24.45 -3.72 -9.55
N ALA A 166 23.16 -3.37 -9.68
CA ALA A 166 22.66 -2.04 -9.36
C ALA A 166 22.71 -1.69 -7.85
N GLY A 167 22.99 -2.66 -6.98
CA GLY A 167 23.18 -2.45 -5.55
C GLY A 167 21.94 -1.89 -4.82
N ILE A 168 20.75 -2.13 -5.37
CA ILE A 168 19.49 -1.60 -4.85
C ILE A 168 19.08 -2.42 -3.63
N PRO A 169 18.83 -1.80 -2.47
CA PRO A 169 18.35 -2.51 -1.30
C PRO A 169 16.90 -2.98 -1.50
N PRO A 170 16.48 -4.09 -0.87
CA PRO A 170 15.08 -4.49 -0.91
C PRO A 170 14.22 -3.44 -0.23
N ILE A 171 13.00 -3.24 -0.73
CA ILE A 171 12.06 -2.25 -0.19
C ILE A 171 11.76 -2.46 1.30
N SER A 172 11.69 -3.72 1.76
CA SER A 172 11.45 -4.06 3.15
C SER A 172 12.48 -3.44 4.11
N LYS A 173 13.73 -3.33 3.68
CA LYS A 173 14.79 -2.67 4.45
C LYS A 173 14.53 -1.16 4.56
N LEU A 174 14.22 -0.51 3.44
CA LEU A 174 13.96 0.94 3.43
C LEU A 174 12.75 1.33 4.28
N LEU A 175 11.69 0.50 4.28
CA LEU A 175 10.51 0.74 5.11
C LEU A 175 10.77 0.53 6.61
N ALA A 176 11.64 -0.42 6.96
CA ALA A 176 12.02 -0.67 8.34
C ALA A 176 12.86 0.49 8.92
N ASP A 177 13.82 0.99 8.14
CA ASP A 177 14.67 2.12 8.54
C ASP A 177 13.82 3.41 8.77
N ASP A 178 12.80 3.64 7.94
CA ASP A 178 11.88 4.79 8.10
C ASP A 178 11.03 4.69 9.38
N ALA A 179 10.62 3.48 9.78
CA ALA A 179 9.82 3.27 10.99
C ALA A 179 10.58 3.61 12.27
N THR A 180 11.91 3.46 12.28
CA THR A 180 12.77 3.83 13.41
C THR A 180 13.02 5.34 13.53
N ASP A 181 12.93 6.10 12.44
CA ASP A 181 13.20 7.54 12.43
C ASP A 181 11.97 8.38 12.84
N VAL A 182 10.74 7.89 12.61
CA VAL A 182 9.49 8.64 12.89
C VAL A 182 9.23 8.86 14.39
N GLU A 183 9.81 8.05 15.29
CA GLU A 183 9.73 8.27 16.75
C GLU A 183 10.43 9.57 17.21
N THR A 184 11.13 10.29 16.32
CA THR A 184 11.93 11.48 16.67
C THR A 184 11.41 12.81 16.11
N ILE A 185 10.16 12.92 15.66
CA ILE A 185 9.61 14.24 15.24
C ILE A 185 9.48 15.14 16.49
N PRO A 186 10.26 16.24 16.61
CA PRO A 186 10.21 17.08 17.80
C PRO A 186 8.91 17.90 17.81
N GLU A 187 8.25 17.86 18.96
CA GLU A 187 7.05 18.63 19.34
C GLU A 187 7.34 20.15 19.39
N LYS A 188 7.59 20.78 18.24
CA LYS A 188 7.69 22.25 18.15
C LYS A 188 6.99 22.78 16.92
N ALA A 189 5.66 22.87 17.02
CA ALA A 189 4.86 23.84 16.27
C ALA A 189 3.55 24.16 17.02
N GLN A 190 3.67 24.60 18.27
CA GLN A 190 2.65 25.43 18.93
C GLN A 190 3.38 26.62 19.57
N ALA A 191 3.50 27.70 18.79
CA ALA A 191 3.76 29.06 19.27
C ALA A 191 3.23 30.03 18.23
#